data_AF-A0A496V942-F1
#
_entry.id   AF-A0A496V942-F1
#
_cell.length_a   1.000
_cell.length_b   1.000
_cell.length_c   1.000
_cell.angle_alpha   90.00
_cell.angle_beta   90.00
_cell.angle_gamma   90.00
#
_symmetry.space_group_name_H-M   'P 1'
#
loop_
_entity.id
_entity.type
_entity.pdbx_description
1 polymer ?
#
loop_
_entity_poly.entity_id
_entity_poly.type
_entity_poly.pdbx_seq_one_letter_code
_entity_poly.pdbx_strand_id
1 'polypeptide(L)'
;MFDPTEYNITIRKVIIDGESVFEATIKELPDVAEYADSYSEAYELAIDTIETAAAMFAQAGKPFPSPYKQEQDYCATPILGYT
;
A
#
# COMPACT_ATOMS: atom_id res chain seq x y z
N MET A 1 -13.39 -10.96 -6.69
CA MET A 1 -12.29 -11.62 -5.96
C MET A 1 -11.56 -10.51 -5.22
N PHE A 2 -11.25 -10.71 -3.94
CA PHE A 2 -10.50 -9.73 -3.16
C PHE A 2 -9.03 -9.83 -3.55
N ASP A 3 -8.40 -8.70 -3.87
CA ASP A 3 -6.99 -8.63 -4.23
C ASP A 3 -6.30 -7.56 -3.36
N PRO A 4 -5.41 -7.95 -2.43
CA PRO A 4 -4.70 -7.01 -1.57
C PRO A 4 -3.71 -6.14 -2.36
N THR A 5 -3.30 -6.55 -3.56
CA THR A 5 -2.36 -5.78 -4.39
C THR A 5 -3.01 -4.57 -5.08
N GLU A 6 -4.34 -4.45 -5.05
CA GLU A 6 -5.05 -3.27 -5.56
C GLU A 6 -4.98 -2.06 -4.61
N TYR A 7 -4.54 -2.25 -3.36
CA TYR A 7 -4.43 -1.18 -2.35
C TYR A 7 -3.18 -0.34 -2.55
N ASN A 8 -3.24 0.92 -2.09
CA ASN A 8 -2.10 1.83 -2.22
C ASN A 8 -1.14 1.61 -1.06
N ILE A 9 -0.14 0.77 -1.29
CA ILE A 9 0.94 0.49 -0.34
C ILE A 9 2.11 1.42 -0.66
N THR A 10 2.50 2.23 0.33
CA THR A 10 3.68 3.10 0.25
C THR A 10 4.80 2.51 1.08
N ILE A 11 5.93 2.21 0.44
CA ILE A 11 7.15 1.78 1.10
C ILE A 11 8.12 2.96 1.16
N ARG A 12 8.66 3.27 2.34
CA ARG A 12 9.72 4.26 2.50
C ARG A 12 10.75 3.80 3.52
N LYS A 13 12.00 4.25 3.35
CA LYS A 13 13.05 4.03 4.35
C LYS A 13 12.96 5.11 5.43
N VAL A 14 12.94 4.71 6.69
CA VAL A 14 12.88 5.60 7.87
C VAL A 14 14.00 5.26 8.85
N ILE A 15 14.29 6.18 9.77
CA ILE A 15 15.20 5.95 10.89
C ILE A 15 14.37 5.93 12.17
N ILE A 16 14.39 4.82 12.88
CA ILE A 16 13.69 4.63 14.16
C ILE A 16 14.74 4.20 15.17
N ASP A 17 14.84 4.93 16.29
CA ASP A 17 15.83 4.66 17.35
C ASP A 17 17.29 4.52 16.87
N GLY A 18 17.62 5.19 15.77
CA GLY A 18 18.96 5.16 15.16
C GLY A 18 19.19 4.04 14.16
N GLU A 19 18.22 3.15 13.95
CA GLU A 19 18.27 2.06 12.99
C GLU A 19 17.50 2.39 11.71
N SER A 20 18.04 1.98 10.56
CA SER A 20 17.41 2.24 9.27
C SER A 20 16.54 1.07 8.85
N VAL A 21 15.22 1.25 8.87
CA VAL A 21 14.22 0.23 8.52
C VAL A 21 13.34 0.70 7.37
N PHE A 22 12.64 -0.22 6.72
CA PHE A 22 11.59 0.09 5.76
C PHE A 22 10.24 0.09 6.47
N GLU A 23 9.47 1.14 6.25
CA GLU A 23 8.09 1.29 6.70
C GLU A 23 7.16 1.11 5.51
N ALA A 24 6.17 0.23 5.65
CA ALA A 24 5.07 0.05 4.72
C ALA A 24 3.78 0.60 5.33
N THR A 25 3.12 1.52 4.62
CA THR A 25 1.83 2.10 5.03
C THR A 25 0.78 1.86 3.97
N ILE A 26 -0.47 1.70 4.38
CA ILE A 26 -1.61 1.45 3.49
C ILE A 26 -2.51 2.69 3.51
N LYS A 27 -2.72 3.33 2.36
CA LYS A 27 -3.49 4.58 2.28
C LYS A 27 -4.90 4.45 2.85
N GLU A 28 -5.55 3.32 2.61
CA GLU A 28 -6.91 3.01 3.06
C GLU A 28 -6.97 2.63 4.55
N LEU A 29 -5.84 2.29 5.16
CA LEU A 29 -5.69 1.89 6.56
C LEU A 29 -4.54 2.69 7.21
N PRO A 30 -4.73 4.00 7.47
CA PRO A 30 -3.66 4.89 7.95
C PRO A 30 -3.15 4.54 9.36
N ASP A 31 -3.92 3.75 10.11
CA ASP A 31 -3.53 3.24 11.43
C ASP A 31 -2.59 2.01 11.35
N VAL A 32 -2.36 1.47 10.14
CA VAL A 32 -1.51 0.31 9.90
C VAL A 32 -0.18 0.76 9.31
N ALA A 33 0.90 0.33 9.96
CA ALA A 33 2.26 0.46 9.47
C ALA A 33 3.04 -0.81 9.81
N GLU A 34 3.66 -1.42 8.80
CA GLU A 34 4.54 -2.58 8.94
C GLU A 34 5.99 -2.15 8.79
N TYR A 35 6.90 -2.77 9.54
CA TYR A 35 8.32 -2.42 9.55
C TYR A 35 9.17 -3.65 9.30
N ALA A 36 10.16 -3.53 8.42
CA ALA A 36 11.09 -4.62 8.11
C ALA A 36 12.47 -4.12 7.67
N ASP A 37 13.44 -5.04 7.61
CA ASP A 37 14.81 -4.73 7.18
C ASP A 37 14.93 -4.58 5.65
N SER A 38 13.98 -5.16 4.90
CA SER A 38 13.90 -5.07 3.43
C SER A 38 12.58 -4.46 2.96
N TYR A 39 12.62 -3.75 1.84
CA TYR A 39 11.43 -3.21 1.18
C TYR A 39 10.45 -4.31 0.75
N SER A 40 10.96 -5.49 0.37
CA SER A 40 10.13 -6.62 -0.07
C SER A 40 9.38 -7.24 1.10
N GLU A 41 10.06 -7.40 2.23
CA GLU A 41 9.48 -7.96 3.46
C GLU A 41 8.42 -7.01 4.04
N ALA A 42 8.70 -5.71 4.10
CA ALA A 42 7.72 -4.72 4.52
C ALA A 42 6.45 -4.74 3.64
N TYR A 43 6.62 -4.95 2.33
CA TYR A 43 5.50 -5.10 1.40
C TYR A 43 4.72 -6.40 1.63
N GLU A 44 5.40 -7.53 1.78
CA GLU A 44 4.76 -8.83 2.07
C GLU A 44 3.95 -8.78 3.38
N LEU A 45 4.50 -8.17 4.43
CA LEU A 45 3.78 -7.95 5.70
C LEU A 45 2.53 -7.07 5.51
N ALA A 46 2.61 -6.02 4.69
CA ALA A 46 1.45 -5.19 4.41
C ALA A 46 0.35 -5.96 3.69
N ILE A 47 0.70 -6.85 2.75
CA ILE A 47 -0.25 -7.71 2.04
C ILE A 47 -0.95 -8.66 3.02
N ASP A 48 -0.20 -9.39 3.85
CA ASP A 48 -0.74 -10.31 4.85
C ASP A 48 -1.67 -9.58 5.84
N THR A 49 -1.31 -8.35 6.20
CA THR A 49 -2.11 -7.51 7.09
C THR A 49 -3.44 -7.10 6.44
N ILE A 50 -3.46 -6.75 5.16
CA ILE A 50 -4.68 -6.45 4.40
C ILE A 50 -5.60 -7.68 4.36
N GLU A 51 -5.05 -8.86 4.07
CA GLU A 51 -5.81 -10.11 4.02
C GLU A 51 -6.42 -10.47 5.38
N THR A 52 -5.60 -10.41 6.43
CA THR A 52 -6.03 -10.70 7.80
C THR A 52 -7.10 -9.72 8.26
N ALA A 53 -6.90 -8.42 8.01
CA ALA A 53 -7.87 -7.40 8.38
C ALA A 53 -9.20 -7.58 7.61
N ALA A 54 -9.15 -7.88 6.32
CA ALA A 54 -10.36 -8.16 5.53
C ALA A 54 -11.13 -9.36 6.07
N ALA A 55 -10.43 -10.43 6.44
CA ALA A 55 -11.05 -11.61 7.06
C ALA A 55 -11.68 -11.28 8.43
N MET A 56 -11.05 -10.42 9.25
CA MET A 56 -11.62 -9.98 10.53
C MET A 56 -12.86 -9.12 10.35
N PHE A 57 -12.87 -8.21 9.38
CA PHE A 57 -14.04 -7.38 9.08
C PHE A 57 -15.21 -8.22 8.55
N ALA A 58 -14.94 -9.19 7.67
CA ALA A 58 -15.95 -10.13 7.20
C ALA A 58 -16.58 -10.93 8.35
N GLN A 59 -15.77 -11.42 9.30
CA GLN A 59 -16.24 -12.12 10.50
C GLN A 59 -17.07 -11.21 11.42
N ALA A 60 -16.71 -9.94 11.52
CA ALA A 60 -17.45 -8.94 12.30
C ALA A 60 -18.72 -8.42 11.60
N GLY A 61 -18.98 -8.85 10.35
CA GLY A 61 -20.07 -8.31 9.53
C GLY A 61 -19.90 -6.82 9.18
N LYS A 62 -18.66 -6.32 9.19
CA LYS A 62 -18.32 -4.93 8.87
C LYS A 62 -17.80 -4.80 7.45
N PRO A 63 -18.11 -3.69 6.75
CA PRO A 63 -17.54 -3.42 5.44
C PRO A 63 -16.04 -3.12 5.56
N PHE A 64 -15.22 -3.73 4.71
CA PHE A 64 -13.81 -3.40 4.56
C PHE A 64 -13.64 -2.27 3.54
N PRO A 65 -12.69 -1.32 3.74
CA PRO A 65 -12.48 -0.22 2.79
C PRO A 65 -12.11 -0.76 1.41
N SER A 66 -12.62 -0.13 0.35
CA SER A 66 -12.26 -0.48 -1.03
C SER A 66 -10.98 0.24 -1.46
N PRO A 67 -10.15 -0.37 -2.33
CA PRO A 67 -8.91 0.25 -2.81
C PRO A 67 -9.19 1.57 -3.54
N TYR A 68 -8.40 2.60 -3.25
CA TYR A 68 -8.49 3.87 -3.97
C TYR A 68 -7.87 3.73 -5.36
N LYS A 69 -8.67 3.91 -6.41
CA LYS A 69 -8.20 3.93 -7.80
C LYS A 69 -7.96 5.38 -8.20
N GLN A 70 -6.71 5.77 -8.40
CA GLN A 70 -6.39 7.09 -8.93
C GLN A 70 -6.88 7.16 -10.38
N GLU A 71 -7.73 8.14 -10.70
CA GLU A 71 -8.13 8.42 -12.08
C GLU A 71 -6.88 8.86 -12.85
N GLN A 72 -6.50 8.07 -13.84
CA GLN A 72 -5.32 8.35 -14.65
C GLN A 72 -5.72 9.32 -15.77
N ASP A 73 -5.58 10.62 -15.52
CA ASP A 73 -5.53 11.62 -16.59
C ASP A 73 -4.19 11.48 -17.32
N TYR A 74 -4.12 10.52 -18.25
CA TYR A 74 -3.03 10.46 -19.21
C TYR A 74 -3.12 11.71 -20.10
N CYS A 75 -2.40 12.77 -19.72
CA CYS A 75 -2.16 13.89 -20.63
C CYS A 75 -1.21 13.39 -21.72
N ALA A 76 -1.77 12.81 -22.79
CA ALA A 76 -1.05 12.46 -24.00
C ALA A 76 -0.69 13.75 -24.73
N THR A 77 0.25 14.54 -24.21
CA THR A 77 0.92 15.55 -25.02
C THR A 77 1.84 14.81 -25.99
N PRO A 78 1.57 14.84 -27.31
CA PRO A 78 2.57 14.36 -28.26
C PRO A 78 3.81 15.21 -28.08
N ILE A 79 4.94 14.58 -27.75
CA ILE A 79 6.26 15.21 -27.84
C ILE A 79 6.46 15.64 -29.29
N LEU A 80 6.15 16.91 -29.59
CA LEU A 80 6.44 17.48 -30.90
C LEU A 80 7.97 17.49 -31.03
N GLY A 81 8.45 16.74 -32.01
CA GLY A 81 9.86 16.54 -32.26
C GLY A 81 10.63 17.85 -32.34
N TYR A 82 11.76 17.89 -31.63
CA TYR A 82 12.85 18.78 -31.98
C TYR A 82 13.88 17.94 -32.73
N THR A 83 13.99 18.27 -34.02
CA THR A 83 15.08 17.90 -34.93
C THR A 83 16.35 18.62 -34.51
#